data_AF-A0A8T0BJZ2-F1
#
_entry.id   AF-A0A8T0BJZ2-F1
#
_cell.length_a   1.000
_cell.length_b   1.000
_cell.length_c   1.000
_cell.angle_alpha   90.00
_cell.angle_beta   90.00
_cell.angle_gamma   90.00
#
_symmetry.space_group_name_H-M   'P 1'
#
loop_
_entity.id
_entity.type
_entity.pdbx_description
1 polymer ?
#
loop_
_entity_poly.entity_id
_entity_poly.type
_entity_poly.pdbx_seq_one_letter_code
_entity_poly.pdbx_strand_id
1 'polypeptide(L)'
;MMPGQPDNLLKNENCMALTNSEASDELCSDIKPFFCYSSITERKQIIRVKLQANSDVNDPSLKEAVLNKIWQKLSVYWNITVKWRGIRRIGV
;
A
#
# COMPACT_ATOMS: atom_id res chain seq x y z
N MET A 1 7.07 1.18 -26.61
CA MET A 1 8.21 2.01 -27.08
C MET A 1 7.69 2.81 -28.26
N MET A 2 7.97 4.11 -28.33
CA MET A 2 7.61 4.91 -29.50
C MET A 2 8.40 4.39 -30.72
N PRO A 3 7.80 4.36 -31.93
CA PRO A 3 8.52 3.97 -33.13
C PRO A 3 9.77 4.83 -33.35
N GLY A 4 10.90 4.17 -33.60
CA GLY A 4 12.19 4.85 -33.81
C GLY A 4 12.99 5.13 -32.54
N GLN A 5 12.40 4.93 -31.35
CA GLN A 5 13.08 5.12 -30.08
C GLN A 5 13.59 3.78 -29.47
N PRO A 6 14.68 3.79 -28.68
CA PRO A 6 15.52 4.94 -28.38
C PRO A 6 16.46 5.31 -29.53
N ASP A 7 16.57 6.60 -29.86
CA ASP A 7 17.40 7.10 -30.96
C ASP A 7 18.69 7.79 -30.49
N ASN A 8 18.74 8.22 -29.23
CA ASN A 8 19.82 8.99 -28.62
C ASN A 8 20.34 10.11 -29.53
N LEU A 9 19.42 10.84 -30.18
CA LEU A 9 19.67 11.93 -31.12
C LEU A 9 20.66 12.99 -30.58
N LEU A 10 20.56 13.34 -29.29
CA LEU A 10 21.43 14.34 -28.65
C LEU A 10 22.71 13.74 -28.05
N LYS A 11 22.92 12.43 -28.20
CA LYS A 11 24.04 11.66 -27.60
C LYS A 11 24.11 11.74 -26.08
N ASN A 12 23.02 12.08 -25.42
CA ASN A 12 22.92 12.20 -23.96
C ASN A 12 21.50 11.91 -23.43
N GLU A 13 20.68 11.20 -24.19
CA GLU A 13 19.31 10.84 -23.82
C GLU A 13 19.34 9.54 -22.99
N ASN A 14 19.82 9.66 -21.76
CA ASN A 14 20.09 8.52 -20.88
C ASN A 14 18.94 8.21 -19.91
N CYS A 15 17.81 8.92 -20.02
CA CYS A 15 16.61 8.72 -19.20
C CYS A 15 15.41 8.40 -20.09
N MET A 16 14.35 7.83 -19.52
CA MET A 16 13.13 7.50 -20.25
C MET A 16 11.98 8.40 -19.80
N ALA A 17 11.14 8.85 -20.74
CA ALA A 17 9.83 9.40 -20.44
C ALA A 17 8.72 8.51 -21.00
N LEU A 18 7.55 8.58 -20.37
CA LEU A 18 6.33 7.91 -20.82
C LEU A 18 5.31 8.95 -21.31
N THR A 19 4.89 8.83 -22.56
CA THR A 19 3.86 9.67 -23.19
C THR A 19 2.83 8.77 -23.85
N ASN A 20 1.54 8.89 -23.48
CA ASN A 20 0.46 8.05 -24.02
C ASN A 20 0.75 6.54 -23.98
N SER A 21 1.35 6.07 -22.87
CA SER A 21 1.77 4.67 -22.68
C SER A 21 2.88 4.19 -23.62
N GLU A 22 3.53 5.10 -24.35
CA GLU A 22 4.72 4.85 -25.15
C GLU A 22 5.94 5.46 -24.48
N ALA A 23 7.12 4.90 -24.75
CA ALA A 23 8.37 5.27 -24.11
C ALA A 23 9.34 5.85 -25.16
N SER A 24 10.00 6.95 -24.83
CA SER A 24 11.17 7.53 -25.53
C SER A 24 12.33 7.67 -24.56
N ASP A 25 13.55 7.63 -25.08
CA ASP A 25 14.69 8.21 -24.39
C ASP A 25 14.67 9.74 -24.49
N GLU A 26 15.13 10.39 -23.42
CA GLU A 26 15.08 11.82 -23.23
C GLU A 26 16.28 12.25 -22.38
N LEU A 27 16.58 13.55 -22.36
CA LEU A 27 17.58 14.12 -21.48
C LEU A 27 17.16 13.95 -20.01
N CYS A 28 18.06 13.43 -19.18
CA CYS A 28 17.83 13.31 -17.74
C CYS A 28 17.63 14.66 -17.02
N SER A 29 18.11 15.76 -17.62
CA SER A 29 17.95 17.12 -17.10
C SER A 29 16.55 17.69 -17.31
N ASP A 30 15.74 17.06 -18.16
CA ASP A 30 14.39 17.53 -18.43
C ASP A 30 13.48 17.31 -17.22
N ILE A 31 12.89 18.39 -16.73
CA ILE A 31 11.94 18.34 -15.63
C ILE A 31 10.59 17.89 -16.16
N LYS A 32 10.24 16.62 -15.92
CA LYS A 32 8.95 16.02 -16.29
C LYS A 32 8.25 15.43 -15.07
N PRO A 33 6.91 15.31 -15.07
CA PRO A 33 6.20 14.52 -14.07
C PRO A 33 6.75 13.08 -14.06
N PHE A 34 6.81 12.47 -12.88
CA PHE A 34 7.34 11.12 -12.72
C PHE A 34 6.37 10.24 -11.92
N PHE A 35 6.44 8.94 -12.18
CA PHE A 35 5.74 7.95 -11.38
C PHE A 35 6.64 7.49 -10.24
N CYS A 36 6.17 7.66 -9.01
CA CYS A 36 6.75 6.95 -7.88
C CYS A 36 6.19 5.53 -7.88
N TYR A 37 7.07 4.53 -7.95
CA TYR A 37 6.70 3.18 -7.55
C TYR A 37 7.57 2.80 -6.35
N SER A 38 6.94 2.30 -5.31
CA SER A 38 7.62 1.52 -4.29
C SER A 38 7.14 0.09 -4.43
N SER A 39 8.03 -0.88 -4.24
CA SER A 39 7.59 -2.24 -3.95
C SER A 39 6.62 -2.12 -2.77
N ILE A 40 5.36 -2.51 -2.96
CA ILE A 40 4.38 -2.52 -1.87
C ILE A 40 4.82 -3.61 -0.91
N THR A 41 5.72 -3.27 0.02
CA THR A 41 6.17 -4.14 1.10
C THR A 41 5.11 -4.21 2.20
N GLU A 42 4.30 -3.16 2.33
CA GLU A 42 3.23 -3.05 3.32
C GLU A 42 1.86 -3.39 2.72
N ARG A 43 1.51 -4.68 2.71
CA ARG A 43 0.18 -5.12 2.31
C ARG A 43 -0.83 -4.86 3.42
N LYS A 44 -1.56 -3.74 3.34
CA LYS A 44 -2.64 -3.43 4.28
C LYS A 44 -3.90 -4.25 3.97
N GLN A 45 -4.22 -5.19 4.84
CA GLN A 45 -5.48 -5.94 4.77
C GLN A 45 -6.46 -5.45 5.84
N ILE A 46 -7.72 -5.26 5.45
CA ILE A 46 -8.80 -4.84 6.36
C ILE A 46 -9.76 -6.00 6.52
N ILE A 47 -9.82 -6.55 7.73
CA ILE A 47 -10.75 -7.60 8.10
C ILE A 47 -11.91 -7.02 8.92
N ARG A 48 -13.12 -7.52 8.68
CA ARG A 48 -14.29 -7.23 9.53
C ARG A 48 -14.53 -8.42 10.45
N VAL A 49 -14.57 -8.18 11.75
CA VAL A 49 -14.80 -9.21 12.76
C VAL A 49 -16.09 -8.87 13.51
N LYS A 50 -16.95 -9.87 13.70
CA LYS A 50 -18.12 -9.75 14.60
C LYS A 50 -17.66 -10.15 15.99
N LEU A 51 -17.84 -9.25 16.95
CA LEU A 51 -17.49 -9.47 18.35
C LEU A 51 -18.78 -9.47 19.17
N GLN A 52 -18.91 -10.45 20.05
CA GLN A 52 -19.96 -10.51 21.04
C GLN A 52 -19.28 -10.30 22.39
N ALA A 53 -19.62 -9.22 23.07
CA ALA A 53 -19.10 -8.87 24.38
C ALA A 53 -20.27 -8.38 25.25
N ASN A 54 -20.22 -8.72 26.53
CA ASN A 54 -21.19 -8.25 27.52
C ASN A 54 -20.81 -6.87 28.09
N SER A 55 -19.64 -6.36 27.71
CA SER A 55 -19.08 -5.07 28.14
C SER A 55 -18.87 -4.12 26.95
N ASP A 56 -18.54 -2.86 27.24
CA ASP A 56 -18.31 -1.86 26.19
C ASP A 56 -17.03 -2.18 25.40
N VAL A 57 -17.21 -2.48 24.11
CA VAL A 57 -16.13 -2.75 23.14
C VAL A 57 -15.21 -1.54 22.94
N ASN A 58 -15.60 -0.35 23.43
CA ASN A 58 -14.72 0.81 23.41
C ASN A 58 -13.66 0.83 24.51
N ASP A 59 -13.79 -0.02 25.54
CA ASP A 59 -12.82 -0.13 26.63
C ASP A 59 -11.40 -0.40 26.10
N PRO A 60 -10.39 0.38 26.53
CA PRO A 60 -9.01 0.22 26.05
C PRO A 60 -8.44 -1.18 26.32
N SER A 61 -8.72 -1.75 27.48
CA SER A 61 -8.18 -3.05 27.90
C SER A 61 -8.79 -4.18 27.06
N LEU A 62 -10.09 -4.12 26.80
CA LEU A 62 -10.76 -5.06 25.90
C LEU A 62 -10.25 -4.95 24.46
N LYS A 63 -10.07 -3.72 23.97
CA LYS A 63 -9.49 -3.47 22.63
C LYS A 63 -8.11 -4.09 22.49
N GLU A 64 -7.26 -3.93 23.50
CA GLU A 64 -5.91 -4.49 23.50
C GLU A 64 -5.95 -6.02 23.53
N ALA A 65 -6.76 -6.61 24.41
CA ALA A 65 -6.91 -8.07 24.51
C ALA A 65 -7.37 -8.69 23.17
N VAL A 66 -8.32 -8.06 22.47
CA VAL A 66 -8.79 -8.51 21.16
C VAL A 66 -7.69 -8.39 20.10
N LEU A 67 -6.96 -7.28 20.04
CA LEU A 67 -5.84 -7.13 19.10
C LEU A 67 -4.77 -8.19 19.33
N ASN A 68 -4.41 -8.42 20.60
CA ASN A 68 -3.43 -9.44 20.98
C ASN A 68 -3.89 -10.82 20.54
N LYS A 69 -5.19 -11.14 20.70
CA LYS A 69 -5.72 -12.43 20.26
C LYS A 69 -5.68 -12.61 18.75
N ILE A 70 -5.99 -11.56 17.98
CA ILE A 70 -5.93 -11.56 16.51
C ILE A 70 -4.47 -11.69 16.05
N TRP A 71 -3.57 -10.91 16.66
CA TRP A 71 -2.15 -10.94 16.36
C TRP A 71 -1.57 -12.33 16.60
N GLN A 72 -1.82 -12.95 17.76
CA GLN A 72 -1.37 -14.31 18.08
C GLN A 72 -1.78 -15.36 17.03
N LYS A 73 -2.98 -15.24 16.45
CA LYS A 73 -3.47 -16.20 15.46
C LYS A 73 -2.84 -16.02 14.08
N LEU A 74 -2.39 -14.81 13.75
CA LEU A 74 -1.95 -14.44 12.41
C LEU A 74 -0.43 -14.25 12.31
N SER A 75 0.25 -13.93 13.41
CA SER A 75 1.70 -13.70 13.46
C SER A 75 2.52 -14.96 13.18
N VAL A 76 1.90 -16.14 13.30
CA VAL A 76 2.51 -17.44 12.94
C VAL A 76 2.82 -17.52 11.44
N TYR A 77 2.06 -16.81 10.59
CA TYR A 77 2.20 -16.89 9.14
C TYR A 77 3.04 -15.75 8.55
N TRP A 78 2.95 -14.55 9.13
CA TRP A 78 3.60 -13.34 8.61
C TRP A 78 3.95 -12.38 9.75
N ASN A 79 5.00 -11.57 9.56
CA ASN A 79 5.25 -10.44 10.45
C ASN A 79 4.20 -9.35 10.19
N ILE A 80 3.30 -9.15 11.16
CA ILE A 80 2.14 -8.26 11.03
C ILE A 80 2.05 -7.26 12.19
N THR A 81 1.43 -6.12 11.90
CA THR A 81 0.93 -5.17 12.89
C THR A 81 -0.59 -5.10 12.79
N VAL A 82 -1.31 -5.24 13.91
CA VAL A 82 -2.77 -5.16 13.96
C VAL A 82 -3.19 -3.85 14.62
N LYS A 83 -4.16 -3.13 14.03
CA LYS A 83 -4.70 -1.88 14.56
C LYS A 83 -6.22 -1.85 14.39
N TRP A 84 -6.92 -1.25 15.36
CA TRP A 84 -8.34 -0.95 15.22
C TRP A 84 -8.56 0.12 14.16
N ARG A 85 -9.54 -0.09 13.28
CA ARG A 85 -9.99 0.95 12.34
C ARG A 85 -11.24 1.68 12.84
N GLY A 86 -12.19 0.94 13.40
CA GLY A 86 -13.45 1.49 13.89
C GLY A 86 -14.39 0.37 14.32
N ILE A 87 -15.36 0.72 15.17
CA ILE A 87 -16.38 -0.21 15.68
C ILE A 87 -17.73 0.25 15.15
N ARG A 88 -18.54 -0.69 14.67
CA ARG A 88 -19.94 -0.45 14.34
C ARG A 88 -20.80 -1.35 15.21
N ARG A 89 -21.65 -0.77 16.05
CA ARG A 89 -22.67 -1.53 16.79
C ARG A 89 -23.64 -2.11 15.78
N ILE A 90 -23.79 -3.42 15.79
CA ILE A 90 -24.83 -4.12 15.04
C ILE A 90 -25.99 -4.20 16.02
N GLY A 91 -26.99 -3.34 15.84
CA GLY A 91 -28.21 -3.40 16.64
C GLY A 91 -28.92 -4.74 16.45
N VAL A 92 -29.74 -5.09 17.44
CA VAL A 92 -30.79 -6.10 17.28
C VAL A 92 -31.94 -5.47 16.48
#